data_AF-A0A1V5TU19-F1
#
_entry.id   AF-A0A1V5TU19-F1
#
_cell.length_a   1.000
_cell.length_b   1.000
_cell.length_c   1.000
_cell.angle_alpha   90.00
_cell.angle_beta   90.00
_cell.angle_gamma   90.00
#
_symmetry.space_group_name_H-M   'P 1'
#
loop_
_entity.id
_entity.type
_entity.pdbx_description
1 polymer ?
#
loop_
_entity_poly.entity_id
_entity_poly.type
_entity_poly.pdbx_seq_one_letter_code
_entity_poly.pdbx_strand_id
1 'polypeptide(L)'
;MNSFKIEELIDKLDETIENGKRTVFGGKIAVDEKEIHAIIEDIRLNLPAEIKNARGIVEDHNNIINNAKAKSAEAMKNAQEAGQRMVSEASAKAAEMTEKAKTYHAAMIAQADEKAKAIIDDAAARAEKMVLEHEVTRQAKIFGEKVRKQAQEEAAAMVEKAKMQADDLLTSARQQAEDTIVKAKARAQELKTNSEKWAFDLRSGASSYAEEILRRTDSALVNSVNEVRGALSSVQAAKDSNTPPAAEDSEN
;
A
#
# COMPACT_ATOMS: atom_id res chain seq x y z
N MET A 1 -51.25 114.15 -9.29
CA MET A 1 -52.53 113.94 -8.56
C MET A 1 -52.18 113.11 -7.35
N ASN A 2 -52.28 113.70 -6.16
CA ASN A 2 -52.00 112.99 -4.91
C ASN A 2 -53.11 111.97 -4.68
N SER A 3 -52.78 110.69 -4.81
CA SER A 3 -53.66 109.61 -4.37
C SER A 3 -53.42 109.42 -2.88
N PHE A 4 -54.25 110.03 -2.03
CA PHE A 4 -54.27 109.71 -0.60
C PHE A 4 -54.79 108.30 -0.40
N LYS A 5 -54.17 107.52 0.48
CA LYS A 5 -54.65 106.16 0.79
C LYS A 5 -55.97 106.25 1.57
N ILE A 6 -56.85 105.26 1.44
CA ILE A 6 -58.12 105.22 2.18
C ILE A 6 -57.84 105.35 3.70
N GLU A 7 -56.80 104.68 4.23
CA GLU A 7 -56.35 104.87 5.62
C GLU A 7 -56.11 106.36 5.97
N GLU A 8 -55.40 107.11 5.13
CA GLU A 8 -55.07 108.51 5.41
C GLU A 8 -56.31 109.42 5.37
N LEU A 9 -57.30 109.10 4.53
CA LEU A 9 -58.57 109.82 4.49
C LEU A 9 -59.44 109.50 5.71
N ILE A 10 -59.39 108.26 6.21
CA ILE A 10 -60.07 107.85 7.44
C ILE A 10 -59.40 108.52 8.64
N ASP A 11 -58.07 108.49 8.74
CA ASP A 11 -57.32 109.16 9.80
C ASP A 11 -57.61 110.67 9.82
N LYS A 12 -57.67 111.30 8.65
CA LYS A 12 -58.02 112.72 8.53
C LYS A 12 -59.48 112.99 8.90
N LEU A 13 -60.41 112.08 8.56
CA LEU A 13 -61.81 112.19 8.98
C LEU A 13 -61.92 112.14 10.51
N ASP A 14 -61.21 111.20 11.14
CA ASP A 14 -61.15 111.06 12.59
C ASP A 14 -60.52 112.30 13.24
N GLU A 15 -59.43 112.83 12.68
CA GLU A 15 -58.79 114.07 13.15
C GLU A 15 -59.71 115.30 13.04
N THR A 16 -60.44 115.46 11.92
CA THR A 16 -61.41 116.55 11.75
C THR A 16 -62.56 116.43 12.76
N ILE A 17 -62.98 115.21 13.10
CA ILE A 17 -63.99 114.97 14.14
C ILE A 17 -63.42 115.23 15.54
N GLU A 18 -62.19 114.82 15.83
CA GLU A 18 -61.56 114.99 17.14
C GLU A 18 -61.24 116.46 17.44
N ASN A 19 -60.77 117.22 16.44
CA ASN A 19 -60.45 118.64 16.53
C ASN A 19 -61.67 119.57 16.43
N GLY A 20 -62.86 119.02 16.22
CA GLY A 20 -64.11 119.78 16.15
C GLY A 20 -64.44 120.51 17.46
N LYS A 21 -65.10 121.67 17.34
CA LYS A 21 -65.42 122.51 18.51
C LYS A 21 -66.55 121.90 19.33
N ARG A 22 -66.28 121.47 20.55
CA ARG A 22 -67.32 120.99 21.48
C ARG A 22 -68.28 122.14 21.84
N THR A 23 -69.57 121.90 21.65
CA THR A 23 -70.60 122.89 21.97
C THR A 23 -70.93 122.88 23.47
N VAL A 24 -71.23 124.05 24.04
CA VAL A 24 -71.23 124.29 25.49
C VAL A 24 -72.40 123.62 26.24
N PHE A 25 -73.42 123.10 25.57
CA PHE A 25 -74.61 122.53 26.23
C PHE A 25 -75.18 121.24 25.60
N GLY A 26 -74.34 120.45 24.93
CA GLY A 26 -74.70 119.10 24.53
C GLY A 26 -73.44 118.39 24.08
N GLY A 27 -73.31 117.08 24.34
CA GLY A 27 -72.15 116.25 23.96
C GLY A 27 -71.94 116.08 22.45
N LYS A 28 -72.27 117.10 21.67
CA LYS A 28 -72.14 117.22 20.23
C LYS A 28 -70.88 118.02 19.91
N ILE A 29 -70.15 117.52 18.93
CA ILE A 29 -68.98 118.16 18.36
C ILE A 29 -69.45 118.93 17.11
N ALA A 30 -69.12 120.21 17.02
CA ALA A 30 -69.34 121.00 15.82
C ALA A 30 -68.13 120.81 14.89
N VAL A 31 -68.40 120.27 13.70
CA VAL A 31 -67.42 120.02 12.63
C VAL A 31 -67.78 120.85 11.41
N ASP A 32 -66.79 121.16 10.57
CA ASP A 32 -67.06 121.79 9.27
C ASP A 32 -67.70 120.76 8.33
N GLU A 33 -68.98 120.96 8.06
CA GLU A 33 -69.77 120.11 7.17
C GLU A 33 -69.12 119.96 5.79
N LYS A 34 -68.52 121.03 5.25
CA LYS A 34 -67.90 121.01 3.92
C LYS A 34 -66.62 120.17 3.91
N GLU A 35 -65.84 120.23 4.98
CA GLU A 35 -64.61 119.45 5.12
C GLU A 35 -64.90 117.96 5.29
N ILE A 36 -65.87 117.61 6.15
CA ILE A 36 -66.33 116.23 6.33
C ILE A 36 -66.91 115.66 5.02
N HIS A 37 -67.73 116.43 4.31
CA HIS A 37 -68.27 115.99 3.02
C HIS A 37 -67.18 115.77 1.98
N ALA A 38 -66.18 116.65 1.91
CA ALA A 38 -65.04 116.48 1.00
C ALA A 38 -64.25 115.19 1.29
N ILE A 39 -63.97 114.90 2.57
CA ILE A 39 -63.25 113.68 2.96
C ILE A 39 -64.09 112.41 2.64
N ILE A 40 -65.39 112.42 2.93
CA ILE A 40 -66.28 111.30 2.60
C ILE A 40 -66.39 111.11 1.08
N GLU A 41 -66.43 112.19 0.30
CA GLU A 41 -66.48 112.14 -1.15
C GLU A 41 -65.18 111.55 -1.73
N ASP A 42 -64.02 111.95 -1.20
CA ASP A 42 -62.72 111.37 -1.55
C ASP A 42 -62.63 109.88 -1.17
N ILE A 43 -63.15 109.48 0.00
CA ILE A 43 -63.25 108.05 0.38
C ILE A 43 -64.15 107.32 -0.61
N ARG A 44 -65.32 107.85 -0.94
CA ARG A 44 -66.26 107.22 -1.88
C ARG A 44 -65.69 107.10 -3.29
N LEU A 45 -64.87 108.05 -3.73
CA LEU A 45 -64.21 108.03 -5.03
C LEU A 45 -63.09 106.98 -5.09
N ASN A 46 -62.32 106.82 -4.01
CA ASN A 46 -61.15 105.93 -3.99
C ASN A 46 -61.44 104.50 -3.48
N LEU A 47 -62.42 104.32 -2.59
CA LEU A 47 -62.77 103.02 -1.99
C LEU A 47 -63.12 101.92 -3.01
N PRO A 48 -63.88 102.18 -4.09
CA PRO A 48 -64.17 101.15 -5.10
C PRO A 48 -62.90 100.63 -5.79
N ALA A 49 -61.93 101.51 -6.06
CA ALA A 49 -60.67 101.13 -6.67
C ALA A 49 -59.83 100.28 -5.69
N GLU A 50 -59.79 100.64 -4.41
CA GLU A 50 -59.06 99.90 -3.38
C GLU A 50 -59.65 98.50 -3.15
N ILE A 51 -61.00 98.37 -3.07
CA ILE A 51 -61.67 97.06 -2.96
C ILE A 51 -61.39 96.20 -4.19
N LYS A 52 -61.36 96.80 -5.39
CA LYS A 52 -61.02 96.08 -6.63
C LYS A 52 -59.57 95.60 -6.61
N ASN A 53 -58.64 96.43 -6.15
CA ASN A 53 -57.23 96.06 -5.99
C ASN A 53 -57.04 94.93 -4.98
N ALA A 54 -57.68 95.02 -3.80
CA ALA A 54 -57.62 93.98 -2.76
C ALA A 54 -58.18 92.64 -3.26
N ARG A 55 -59.30 92.64 -4.00
CA ARG A 55 -59.83 91.43 -4.64
C ARG A 55 -58.85 90.85 -5.67
N GLY A 56 -58.20 91.71 -6.47
CA GLY A 56 -57.15 91.30 -7.40
C GLY A 56 -55.97 90.63 -6.71
N ILE A 57 -55.49 91.18 -5.59
CA ILE A 57 -54.40 90.58 -4.80
C ILE A 57 -54.80 89.20 -4.27
N VAL A 58 -56.03 89.02 -3.77
CA VAL A 58 -56.52 87.72 -3.29
C VAL A 58 -56.65 86.72 -4.44
N GLU A 59 -57.13 87.16 -5.60
CA GLU A 59 -57.22 86.34 -6.81
C GLU A 59 -55.82 85.91 -7.29
N ASP A 60 -54.87 86.84 -7.38
CA ASP A 60 -53.47 86.57 -7.71
C ASP A 60 -52.83 85.62 -6.70
N HIS A 61 -53.09 85.80 -5.41
CA HIS A 61 -52.60 84.90 -4.37
C HIS A 61 -53.13 83.48 -4.54
N ASN A 62 -54.44 83.34 -4.80
CA ASN A 62 -55.06 82.05 -5.09
C ASN A 62 -54.46 81.42 -6.36
N ASN A 63 -54.23 82.21 -7.40
CA ASN A 63 -53.58 81.77 -8.63
C ASN A 63 -52.14 81.30 -8.38
N ILE A 64 -51.36 82.03 -7.56
CA ILE A 64 -50.00 81.65 -7.17
C ILE A 64 -50.02 80.31 -6.41
N ILE A 65 -50.90 80.15 -5.42
CA ILE A 65 -51.01 78.90 -4.64
C ILE A 65 -51.38 77.74 -5.55
N ASN A 66 -52.36 77.90 -6.44
CA ASN A 66 -52.80 76.85 -7.34
C ASN A 66 -51.68 76.46 -8.32
N ASN A 67 -50.96 77.45 -8.87
CA ASN A 67 -49.80 77.20 -9.73
C ASN A 67 -48.65 76.52 -8.97
N ALA A 68 -48.37 76.93 -7.73
CA ALA A 68 -47.35 76.31 -6.89
C ALA A 68 -47.71 74.84 -6.55
N LYS A 69 -48.99 74.58 -6.22
CA LYS A 69 -49.51 73.23 -5.98
C LYS A 69 -49.41 72.37 -7.25
N ALA A 70 -49.78 72.89 -8.40
CA ALA A 70 -49.69 72.19 -9.68
C ALA A 70 -48.23 71.82 -10.01
N LYS A 71 -47.30 72.79 -9.91
CA LYS A 71 -45.86 72.56 -10.13
C LYS A 71 -45.27 71.55 -9.14
N SER A 72 -45.68 71.60 -7.88
CA SER A 72 -45.23 70.64 -6.86
C SER A 72 -45.74 69.23 -7.16
N ALA A 73 -47.02 69.09 -7.54
CA ALA A 73 -47.59 67.80 -7.93
C ALA A 73 -46.89 67.21 -9.17
N GLU A 74 -46.58 68.05 -10.16
CA GLU A 74 -45.82 67.65 -11.34
C GLU A 74 -44.39 67.21 -10.98
N ALA A 75 -43.68 67.98 -10.15
CA ALA A 75 -42.34 67.62 -9.69
C ALA A 75 -42.34 66.29 -8.92
N MET A 76 -43.32 66.06 -8.04
CA MET A 76 -43.49 64.81 -7.31
C MET A 76 -43.76 63.63 -8.23
N LYS A 77 -44.66 63.80 -9.22
CA LYS A 77 -44.95 62.78 -10.22
C LYS A 77 -43.69 62.41 -11.02
N ASN A 78 -42.96 63.42 -11.51
CA ASN A 78 -41.73 63.20 -12.27
C ASN A 78 -40.64 62.51 -11.43
N ALA A 79 -40.49 62.91 -10.16
CA ALA A 79 -39.55 62.27 -9.24
C ALA A 79 -39.93 60.80 -8.95
N GLN A 80 -41.23 60.51 -8.78
CA GLN A 80 -41.72 59.16 -8.56
C GLN A 80 -41.52 58.26 -9.80
N GLU A 81 -41.83 58.76 -11.00
CA GLU A 81 -41.59 58.05 -12.26
C GLU A 81 -40.10 57.79 -12.49
N ALA A 82 -39.24 58.79 -12.22
CA ALA A 82 -37.79 58.62 -12.29
C ALA A 82 -37.27 57.58 -11.29
N GLY A 83 -37.78 57.61 -10.05
CA GLY A 83 -37.46 56.63 -9.02
C GLY A 83 -37.87 55.21 -9.41
N GLN A 84 -39.08 55.05 -9.96
CA GLN A 84 -39.55 53.74 -10.43
C GLN A 84 -38.76 53.21 -11.62
N ARG A 85 -38.40 54.07 -12.59
CA ARG A 85 -37.50 53.69 -13.69
C ARG A 85 -36.13 53.27 -13.16
N MET A 86 -35.54 54.03 -12.24
CA MET A 86 -34.24 53.70 -11.64
C MET A 86 -34.28 52.36 -10.91
N VAL A 87 -35.32 52.10 -10.11
CA VAL A 87 -35.49 50.81 -9.41
C VAL A 87 -35.68 49.67 -10.40
N SER A 88 -36.48 49.87 -11.45
CA SER A 88 -36.68 48.87 -12.51
C SER A 88 -35.36 48.53 -13.22
N GLU A 89 -34.60 49.54 -13.64
CA GLU A 89 -33.30 49.36 -14.31
C GLU A 89 -32.26 48.70 -13.39
N ALA A 90 -32.19 49.13 -12.12
CA ALA A 90 -31.30 48.54 -11.13
C ALA A 90 -31.64 47.07 -10.88
N SER A 91 -32.94 46.74 -10.76
CA SER A 91 -33.40 45.37 -10.58
C SER A 91 -33.10 44.48 -11.79
N ALA A 92 -33.28 44.99 -13.01
CA ALA A 92 -32.96 44.29 -14.25
C ALA A 92 -31.46 44.01 -14.36
N LYS A 93 -30.61 45.01 -14.07
CA LYS A 93 -29.15 44.85 -14.04
C LYS A 93 -28.70 43.86 -12.97
N ALA A 94 -29.30 43.91 -11.77
CA ALA A 94 -28.99 42.96 -10.70
C ALA A 94 -29.37 41.52 -11.09
N ALA A 95 -30.53 41.32 -11.73
CA ALA A 95 -30.93 40.02 -12.24
C ALA A 95 -29.98 39.50 -13.32
N GLU A 96 -29.57 40.36 -14.27
CA GLU A 96 -28.59 40.03 -15.30
C GLU A 96 -27.23 39.64 -14.69
N MET A 97 -26.74 40.40 -13.72
CA MET A 97 -25.48 40.10 -13.01
C MET A 97 -25.56 38.77 -12.27
N THR A 98 -26.70 38.49 -11.63
CA THR A 98 -26.92 37.22 -10.92
C THR A 98 -26.93 36.04 -11.90
N GLU A 99 -27.55 36.20 -13.06
CA GLU A 99 -27.60 35.15 -14.07
C GLU A 99 -26.24 34.90 -14.73
N LYS A 100 -25.49 35.97 -15.03
CA LYS A 100 -24.09 35.87 -15.45
C LYS A 100 -23.24 35.16 -14.38
N ALA A 101 -23.38 35.53 -13.11
CA ALA A 101 -22.64 34.87 -12.03
C ALA A 101 -22.95 33.37 -11.94
N LYS A 102 -24.23 32.96 -12.06
CA LYS A 102 -24.61 31.55 -12.08
C LYS A 102 -23.97 30.80 -13.24
N THR A 103 -24.01 31.35 -14.45
CA THR A 103 -23.43 30.70 -15.64
C THR A 103 -21.90 30.61 -15.54
N TYR A 104 -21.23 31.67 -15.07
CA TYR A 104 -19.79 31.63 -14.78
C TYR A 104 -19.43 30.60 -13.71
N HIS A 105 -20.19 30.51 -12.61
CA HIS A 105 -19.96 29.51 -11.58
C HIS A 105 -20.17 28.08 -12.10
N ALA A 106 -21.23 27.84 -12.87
CA ALA A 106 -21.49 26.54 -13.47
C ALA A 106 -20.35 26.14 -14.44
N ALA A 107 -19.86 27.07 -15.27
CA ALA A 107 -18.73 26.84 -16.16
C ALA A 107 -17.43 26.56 -15.40
N MET A 108 -17.18 27.28 -14.29
CA MET A 108 -16.01 27.07 -13.44
C MET A 108 -16.03 25.70 -12.77
N ILE A 109 -17.19 25.25 -12.27
CA ILE A 109 -17.35 23.90 -11.71
C ILE A 109 -17.10 22.85 -12.78
N ALA A 110 -17.72 22.97 -13.96
CA ALA A 110 -17.53 22.04 -15.06
C ALA A 110 -16.05 21.94 -15.49
N GLN A 111 -15.35 23.07 -15.59
CA GLN A 111 -13.93 23.10 -15.91
C GLN A 111 -13.07 22.48 -14.80
N ALA A 112 -13.43 22.70 -13.53
CA ALA A 112 -12.73 22.11 -12.39
C ALA A 112 -12.89 20.58 -12.38
N ASP A 113 -14.10 20.07 -12.64
CA ASP A 113 -14.39 18.64 -12.73
C ASP A 113 -13.65 17.99 -13.91
N GLU A 114 -13.60 18.65 -15.07
CA GLU A 114 -12.86 18.19 -16.24
C GLU A 114 -11.36 18.10 -15.94
N LYS A 115 -10.79 19.14 -15.30
CA LYS A 115 -9.38 19.13 -14.89
C LYS A 115 -9.10 18.05 -13.84
N ALA A 116 -9.98 17.88 -12.87
CA ALA A 116 -9.84 16.84 -11.85
C ALA A 116 -9.85 15.45 -12.48
N LYS A 117 -10.77 15.21 -13.41
CA LYS A 117 -10.83 13.96 -14.18
C LYS A 117 -9.55 13.73 -14.99
N ALA A 118 -9.06 14.75 -15.70
CA ALA A 118 -7.81 14.66 -16.45
C ALA A 118 -6.59 14.33 -15.57
N ILE A 119 -6.52 14.90 -14.36
CA ILE A 119 -5.45 14.59 -13.39
C ILE A 119 -5.55 13.13 -12.92
N ILE A 120 -6.76 12.64 -12.63
CA ILE A 120 -6.97 11.25 -12.21
C ILE A 120 -6.59 10.30 -13.36
N ASP A 121 -7.00 10.59 -14.58
CA ASP A 121 -6.70 9.78 -15.76
C ASP A 121 -5.18 9.74 -16.05
N ASP A 122 -4.48 10.88 -15.96
CA ASP A 122 -3.00 10.93 -16.10
C ASP A 122 -2.30 10.16 -14.98
N ALA A 123 -2.76 10.29 -13.73
CA ALA A 123 -2.20 9.54 -12.60
C ALA A 123 -2.40 8.03 -12.77
N ALA A 124 -3.58 7.60 -13.24
CA ALA A 124 -3.88 6.20 -13.52
C ALA A 124 -2.99 5.65 -14.64
N ALA A 125 -2.83 6.39 -15.74
CA ALA A 125 -1.96 5.99 -16.85
C ALA A 125 -0.48 5.88 -16.42
N ARG A 126 0.01 6.80 -15.59
CA ARG A 126 1.37 6.73 -15.02
C ARG A 126 1.52 5.53 -14.07
N ALA A 127 0.52 5.24 -13.25
CA ALA A 127 0.55 4.09 -12.36
C ALA A 127 0.56 2.77 -13.15
N GLU A 128 -0.26 2.66 -14.19
CA GLU A 128 -0.25 1.51 -15.09
C GLU A 128 1.10 1.34 -15.78
N LYS A 129 1.68 2.45 -16.27
CA LYS A 129 3.03 2.45 -16.84
C LYS A 129 4.08 2.05 -15.81
N MET A 130 3.99 2.50 -14.56
CA MET A 130 4.91 2.12 -13.48
C MET A 130 4.80 0.63 -13.12
N VAL A 131 3.59 0.05 -13.18
CA VAL A 131 3.37 -1.40 -13.00
C VAL A 131 3.90 -2.20 -14.19
N LEU A 132 3.78 -1.68 -15.42
CA LEU A 132 4.40 -2.27 -16.60
C LEU A 132 5.93 -2.15 -16.58
N GLU A 133 6.45 -1.03 -16.06
CA GLU A 133 7.86 -0.73 -15.81
C GLU A 133 8.42 -1.45 -14.58
N HIS A 134 7.63 -2.25 -13.84
CA HIS A 134 8.13 -3.27 -12.93
C HIS A 134 8.79 -4.43 -13.71
N GLU A 135 9.73 -4.05 -14.58
CA GLU A 135 10.77 -4.87 -15.17
C GLU A 135 11.49 -5.66 -14.08
N VAL A 136 11.61 -5.12 -12.86
CA VAL A 136 12.14 -5.85 -11.71
C VAL A 136 11.30 -7.10 -11.41
N THR A 137 9.97 -7.02 -11.44
CA THR A 137 9.09 -8.19 -11.17
C THR A 137 9.14 -9.17 -12.34
N ARG A 138 9.15 -8.68 -13.58
CA ARG A 138 9.28 -9.51 -14.77
C ARG A 138 10.63 -10.23 -14.82
N GLN A 139 11.73 -9.51 -14.60
CA GLN A 139 13.08 -10.03 -14.53
C GLN A 139 13.26 -10.98 -13.34
N ALA A 140 12.69 -10.68 -12.18
CA ALA A 140 12.71 -11.57 -11.03
C ALA A 140 12.00 -12.90 -11.34
N LYS A 141 10.87 -12.87 -12.07
CA LYS A 141 10.18 -14.08 -12.51
C LYS A 141 11.02 -14.89 -13.50
N ILE A 142 11.56 -14.25 -14.54
CA ILE A 142 12.43 -14.91 -15.53
C ILE A 142 13.69 -15.49 -14.88
N PHE A 143 14.32 -14.74 -13.98
CA PHE A 143 15.49 -15.18 -13.23
C PHE A 143 15.14 -16.34 -12.30
N GLY A 144 14.02 -16.28 -11.58
CA GLY A 144 13.54 -17.38 -10.74
C GLY A 144 13.27 -18.65 -11.55
N GLU A 145 12.68 -18.53 -12.73
CA GLU A 145 12.49 -19.65 -13.66
C GLU A 145 13.83 -20.24 -14.13
N LYS A 146 14.81 -19.39 -14.45
CA LYS A 146 16.15 -19.81 -14.85
C LYS A 146 16.88 -20.56 -13.73
N VAL A 147 16.88 -20.02 -12.52
CA VAL A 147 17.49 -20.65 -11.33
C VAL A 147 16.83 -21.99 -11.05
N ARG A 148 15.49 -22.06 -11.13
CA ARG A 148 14.76 -23.32 -10.94
C ARG A 148 15.16 -24.36 -11.99
N LYS A 149 15.28 -23.98 -13.26
CA LYS A 149 15.70 -24.88 -14.33
C LYS A 149 17.12 -25.39 -14.12
N GLN A 150 18.06 -24.50 -13.81
CA GLN A 150 19.45 -24.88 -13.52
C GLN A 150 19.55 -25.82 -12.31
N ALA A 151 18.86 -25.50 -11.22
CA ALA A 151 18.82 -26.36 -10.03
C ALA A 151 18.23 -27.75 -10.34
N GLN A 152 17.22 -27.83 -11.21
CA GLN A 152 16.66 -29.12 -11.65
C GLN A 152 17.64 -29.94 -12.49
N GLU A 153 18.36 -29.30 -13.41
CA GLU A 153 19.39 -29.94 -14.24
C GLU A 153 20.58 -30.42 -13.39
N GLU A 154 21.07 -29.60 -12.47
CA GLU A 154 22.15 -29.97 -11.55
C GLU A 154 21.75 -31.09 -10.60
N ALA A 155 20.53 -31.05 -10.05
CA ALA A 155 20.00 -32.12 -9.21
C ALA A 155 19.90 -33.44 -9.98
N ALA A 156 19.42 -33.40 -11.24
CA ALA A 156 19.36 -34.58 -12.09
C ALA A 156 20.76 -35.14 -12.38
N ALA A 157 21.73 -34.28 -12.70
CA ALA A 157 23.12 -34.69 -12.93
C ALA A 157 23.77 -35.29 -11.67
N MET A 158 23.49 -34.75 -10.49
CA MET A 158 23.98 -35.29 -9.22
C MET A 158 23.44 -36.69 -8.94
N VAL A 159 22.13 -36.90 -9.13
CA VAL A 159 21.50 -38.21 -8.96
C VAL A 159 22.08 -39.23 -9.94
N GLU A 160 22.29 -38.83 -11.19
CA GLU A 160 22.87 -39.72 -12.20
C GLU A 160 24.31 -40.10 -11.85
N LYS A 161 25.14 -39.13 -11.46
CA LYS A 161 26.50 -39.39 -10.99
C LYS A 161 26.52 -40.32 -9.78
N ALA A 162 25.62 -40.12 -8.81
CA ALA A 162 25.52 -40.96 -7.63
C ALA A 162 25.15 -42.41 -8.00
N LYS A 163 24.25 -42.61 -8.96
CA LYS A 163 23.90 -43.95 -9.48
C LYS A 163 25.10 -44.62 -10.15
N MET A 164 25.80 -43.91 -11.04
CA MET A 164 26.99 -44.45 -11.71
C MET A 164 28.07 -44.88 -10.71
N GLN A 165 28.31 -44.07 -9.67
CA GLN A 165 29.26 -44.41 -8.61
C GLN A 165 28.80 -45.62 -7.78
N ALA A 166 27.50 -45.74 -7.51
CA ALA A 166 26.94 -46.90 -6.81
C ALA A 166 27.09 -48.19 -7.64
N ASP A 167 26.84 -48.13 -8.95
CA ASP A 167 27.00 -49.27 -9.85
C ASP A 167 28.46 -49.71 -9.99
N ASP A 168 29.39 -48.75 -10.08
CA ASP A 168 30.83 -49.03 -10.12
C ASP A 168 31.32 -49.68 -8.81
N LEU A 169 30.87 -49.16 -7.67
CA LEU A 169 31.17 -49.73 -6.36
C LEU A 169 30.62 -51.16 -6.23
N LEU A 170 29.39 -51.39 -6.68
CA LEU A 170 28.76 -52.72 -6.64
C LEU A 170 29.52 -53.70 -7.54
N THR A 171 29.96 -53.26 -8.71
CA THR A 171 30.74 -54.07 -9.65
C THR A 171 32.12 -54.43 -9.06
N SER A 172 32.81 -53.44 -8.49
CA SER A 172 34.09 -53.64 -7.80
C SER A 172 33.97 -54.59 -6.60
N ALA A 173 32.92 -54.43 -5.79
CA ALA A 173 32.65 -55.30 -4.65
C ALA A 173 32.37 -56.74 -5.08
N ARG A 174 31.58 -56.93 -6.16
CA ARG A 174 31.34 -58.26 -6.76
C ARG A 174 32.63 -58.90 -7.26
N GLN A 175 33.49 -58.14 -7.93
CA GLN A 175 34.77 -58.64 -8.44
C GLN A 175 35.71 -59.06 -7.31
N GLN A 176 35.80 -58.26 -6.23
CA GLN A 176 36.60 -58.60 -5.05
C GLN A 176 36.05 -59.84 -4.33
N ALA A 177 34.73 -59.96 -4.23
CA ALA A 177 34.09 -61.14 -3.65
C ALA A 177 34.42 -62.39 -4.48
N GLU A 178 34.32 -62.32 -5.81
CA GLU A 178 34.64 -63.45 -6.69
C GLU A 178 36.11 -63.85 -6.60
N ASP A 179 37.04 -62.88 -6.63
CA ASP A 179 38.48 -63.14 -6.44
C ASP A 179 38.77 -63.79 -5.08
N THR A 180 38.10 -63.34 -4.02
CA THR A 180 38.22 -63.93 -2.69
C THR A 180 37.72 -65.37 -2.66
N ILE A 181 36.58 -65.66 -3.30
CA ILE A 181 36.02 -67.00 -3.41
C ILE A 181 36.96 -67.91 -4.20
N VAL A 182 37.49 -67.46 -5.32
CA VAL A 182 38.44 -68.22 -6.14
C VAL A 182 39.71 -68.55 -5.35
N LYS A 183 40.31 -67.56 -4.68
CA LYS A 183 41.50 -67.75 -3.82
C LYS A 183 41.21 -68.71 -2.66
N ALA A 184 40.06 -68.58 -2.01
CA ALA A 184 39.66 -69.48 -0.93
C ALA A 184 39.48 -70.92 -1.43
N LYS A 185 38.82 -71.13 -2.57
CA LYS A 185 38.66 -72.45 -3.20
C LYS A 185 40.00 -73.07 -3.58
N ALA A 186 40.90 -72.28 -4.18
CA ALA A 186 42.25 -72.74 -4.54
C ALA A 186 43.04 -73.21 -3.31
N ARG A 187 43.07 -72.40 -2.24
CA ARG A 187 43.73 -72.77 -0.98
C ARG A 187 43.11 -74.00 -0.33
N ALA A 188 41.79 -74.13 -0.36
CA ALA A 188 41.10 -75.31 0.17
C ALA A 188 41.49 -76.58 -0.60
N GLN A 189 41.59 -76.50 -1.93
CA GLN A 189 41.99 -77.62 -2.77
C GLN A 189 43.46 -78.02 -2.57
N GLU A 190 44.33 -77.02 -2.41
CA GLU A 190 45.74 -77.24 -2.08
C GLU A 190 45.88 -77.92 -0.71
N LEU A 191 45.18 -77.40 0.31
CA LEU A 191 45.16 -78.00 1.64
C LEU A 191 44.66 -79.44 1.62
N LYS A 192 43.61 -79.73 0.84
CA LYS A 192 43.10 -81.08 0.67
C LYS A 192 44.16 -82.00 0.07
N THR A 193 44.78 -81.58 -1.02
CA THR A 193 45.85 -82.35 -1.70
C THR A 193 47.03 -82.60 -0.76
N ASN A 194 47.48 -81.58 -0.04
CA ASN A 194 48.58 -81.69 0.92
C ASN A 194 48.23 -82.61 2.08
N SER A 195 46.98 -82.56 2.58
CA SER A 195 46.51 -83.44 3.65
C SER A 195 46.43 -84.90 3.19
N GLU A 196 45.97 -85.16 1.97
CA GLU A 196 45.94 -86.50 1.37
C GLU A 196 47.35 -87.07 1.22
N LYS A 197 48.29 -86.26 0.73
CA LYS A 197 49.70 -86.63 0.62
C LYS A 197 50.32 -86.92 1.99
N TRP A 198 50.14 -86.04 2.97
CA TRP A 198 50.64 -86.23 4.32
C TRP A 198 50.07 -87.50 4.96
N ALA A 199 48.78 -87.77 4.79
CA ALA A 199 48.15 -88.99 5.27
C ALA A 199 48.73 -90.25 4.60
N PHE A 200 49.02 -90.19 3.30
CA PHE A 200 49.69 -91.27 2.58
C PHE A 200 51.12 -91.49 3.10
N ASP A 201 51.93 -90.43 3.20
CA ASP A 201 53.30 -90.48 3.69
C ASP A 201 53.36 -91.00 5.13
N LEU A 202 52.42 -90.56 5.99
CA LEU A 202 52.29 -91.03 7.37
C LEU A 202 51.95 -92.53 7.43
N ARG A 203 51.01 -93.00 6.61
CA ARG A 203 50.66 -94.44 6.54
C ARG A 203 51.84 -95.27 6.06
N SER A 204 52.53 -94.80 5.02
CA SER A 204 53.73 -95.47 4.48
C SER A 204 54.84 -95.56 5.53
N GLY A 205 55.17 -94.44 6.19
CA GLY A 205 56.18 -94.40 7.24
C GLY A 205 55.83 -95.28 8.45
N ALA A 206 54.56 -95.31 8.86
CA ALA A 206 54.10 -96.20 9.93
C ALA A 206 54.24 -97.68 9.53
N SER A 207 53.91 -98.05 8.29
CA SER A 207 54.10 -99.41 7.77
C SER A 207 55.57 -99.81 7.73
N SER A 208 56.45 -98.95 7.21
CA SER A 208 57.90 -99.22 7.19
C SER A 208 58.49 -99.34 8.60
N TYR A 209 58.03 -98.53 9.55
CA TYR A 209 58.43 -98.65 10.95
C TYR A 209 57.95 -99.97 11.56
N ALA A 210 56.71 -100.37 11.29
CA ALA A 210 56.18 -101.66 11.76
C ALA A 210 56.96 -102.84 11.18
N GLU A 211 57.30 -102.82 9.88
CA GLU A 211 58.14 -103.84 9.24
C GLU A 211 59.55 -103.91 9.86
N GLU A 212 60.17 -102.76 10.14
CA GLU A 212 61.50 -102.71 10.78
C GLU A 212 61.45 -103.29 12.20
N ILE A 213 60.43 -102.94 13.00
CA ILE A 213 60.24 -103.51 14.33
C ILE A 213 60.01 -105.01 14.26
N LEU A 214 59.18 -105.48 13.32
CA LEU A 214 58.94 -106.91 13.10
C LEU A 214 60.24 -107.63 12.72
N ARG A 215 61.03 -107.08 11.79
CA ARG A 215 62.30 -107.67 11.35
C ARG A 215 63.34 -107.73 12.46
N ARG A 216 63.45 -106.67 13.28
CA ARG A 216 64.33 -106.65 14.46
C ARG A 216 63.89 -107.69 15.50
N THR A 217 62.59 -107.81 15.71
CA THR A 217 62.02 -108.81 16.63
C THR A 217 62.29 -110.23 16.13
N ASP A 218 62.08 -110.49 14.84
CA ASP A 218 62.38 -111.76 14.19
C ASP A 218 63.87 -112.12 14.32
N SER A 219 64.76 -111.17 14.03
CA SER A 219 66.21 -111.36 14.18
C SER A 219 66.61 -111.65 15.63
N ALA A 220 66.01 -110.95 16.60
CA ALA A 220 66.24 -111.20 18.02
C ALA A 220 65.73 -112.59 18.46
N LEU A 221 64.57 -113.02 17.93
CA LEU A 221 64.02 -114.35 18.18
C LEU A 221 64.93 -115.44 17.63
N VAL A 222 65.43 -115.28 16.39
CA VAL A 222 66.39 -116.21 15.76
C VAL A 222 67.66 -116.32 16.58
N ASN A 223 68.21 -115.20 17.05
CA ASN A 223 69.38 -115.19 17.93
C ASN A 223 69.12 -115.94 19.24
N SER A 224 67.98 -115.65 19.90
CA SER A 224 67.60 -116.34 21.14
C SER A 224 67.40 -117.85 20.94
N VAL A 225 66.79 -118.27 19.82
CA VAL A 225 66.66 -119.71 19.47
C VAL A 225 68.03 -120.35 19.27
N ASN A 226 68.97 -119.67 18.61
CA ASN A 226 70.32 -120.17 18.41
C ASN A 226 71.09 -120.28 19.74
N GLU A 227 70.92 -119.33 20.66
CA GLU A 227 71.47 -119.43 22.02
C GLU A 227 70.88 -120.62 22.79
N VAL A 228 69.57 -120.83 22.75
CA VAL A 228 68.91 -121.99 23.38
C VAL A 228 69.41 -123.30 22.78
N ARG A 229 69.57 -123.38 21.45
CA ARG A 229 70.17 -124.55 20.79
C ARG A 229 71.63 -124.75 21.22
N GLY A 230 72.41 -123.69 21.31
CA GLY A 230 73.78 -123.72 21.83
C GLY A 230 73.84 -124.24 23.27
N ALA A 231 72.94 -123.76 24.13
CA ALA A 231 72.80 -124.20 25.51
C ALA A 231 72.34 -125.67 25.61
N LEU A 232 71.42 -126.11 24.74
CA LEU A 232 71.02 -127.52 24.66
C LEU A 232 72.18 -128.42 24.24
N SER A 233 72.97 -128.01 23.25
CA SER A 233 74.18 -128.73 22.81
C SER A 233 75.23 -128.79 23.90
N SER A 234 75.42 -127.71 24.68
CA SER A 234 76.36 -127.71 25.81
C SER A 234 75.87 -128.51 27.00
N VAL A 235 74.55 -128.56 27.28
CA VAL A 235 73.96 -129.47 28.27
C VAL A 235 74.10 -130.93 27.84
N GLN A 236 73.95 -131.23 26.55
CA GLN A 236 74.20 -132.57 26.01
C GLN A 236 75.69 -132.94 26.17
N ALA A 237 76.61 -132.03 25.82
CA ALA A 237 78.05 -132.23 26.04
C ALA A 237 78.44 -132.34 27.53
N ALA A 238 77.73 -131.64 28.43
CA ALA A 238 77.94 -131.74 29.88
C ALA A 238 77.37 -133.05 30.48
N LYS A 239 76.38 -133.67 29.82
CA LYS A 239 75.98 -135.06 30.14
C LYS A 239 77.04 -136.07 29.71
N ASP A 240 77.73 -135.81 28.60
CA ASP A 240 78.77 -136.71 28.08
C ASP A 240 80.11 -136.60 28.87
N SER A 241 80.36 -135.49 29.59
CA SER A 241 81.59 -135.27 30.35
C SER A 241 81.56 -135.73 31.83
N ASN A 242 80.47 -136.32 32.31
CA ASN A 242 80.38 -136.83 33.69
C ASN A 242 80.04 -138.33 33.78
N THR A 243 80.80 -139.15 33.03
CA THR A 243 80.91 -140.61 33.26
C THR A 243 82.37 -141.07 33.05
N PRO A 244 83.04 -141.73 34.00
CA PRO A 244 84.46 -142.11 33.92
C PRO A 244 84.73 -143.55 33.39
N PRO A 245 85.89 -143.82 32.74
CA PRO A 245 86.52 -145.17 32.67
C PRO A 245 88.05 -145.13 33.00
N ALA A 246 88.69 -146.00 33.81
CA ALA A 246 88.94 -147.47 33.80
C ALA A 246 90.21 -147.92 33.02
N ALA A 247 91.05 -148.74 33.69
CA ALA A 247 92.29 -149.43 33.27
C ALA A 247 92.08 -150.39 32.07
N GLU A 248 93.06 -150.91 31.31
CA GLU A 248 94.43 -151.40 31.61
C GLU A 248 95.22 -151.67 30.28
N ASP A 249 96.56 -151.51 30.34
CA ASP A 249 97.68 -152.18 29.64
C ASP A 249 98.10 -152.09 28.13
N SER A 250 99.42 -151.85 28.00
CA SER A 250 100.45 -152.47 27.12
C SER A 250 101.19 -151.63 26.05
N GLU A 251 102.49 -151.45 26.35
CA GLU A 251 103.73 -151.47 25.53
C GLU A 251 103.84 -150.60 24.26
N ASN A 252 104.49 -149.43 24.34
CA ASN A 252 105.95 -149.19 24.29
C ASN A 252 106.20 -147.67 24.43
#